data_AF-A0A931K7N2-F1
#
_entry.id   AF-A0A931K7N2-F1
#
_cell.length_a   1.000
_cell.length_b   1.000
_cell.length_c   1.000
_cell.angle_alpha   90.00
_cell.angle_beta   90.00
_cell.angle_gamma   90.00
#
_symmetry.space_group_name_H-M   'P 1'
#
loop_
_entity.id
_entity.type
_entity.pdbx_description
1 polymer ?
#
loop_
_entity_poly.entity_id
_entity_poly.type
_entity_poly.pdbx_seq_one_letter_code
_entity_poly.pdbx_strand_id
1 'polypeptide(L)'
;MQELISRYHDAVDRYLRMKIKDQNLADDVLQEFWQKVLNHKLAGADETKGRFRDYLRTILHRLMVDHFRTRKTTSLPPGDLPEPDEPDKDYDKVWREVLIKRVWGRLELFEAGTPHNRYATILKLRVSDPEASIQELVDRFNGGSGQSYSPEAFRKTLQRARMKFFDLLVQELRETIANATQEDIESELNDLGLGSLYRKLK
;
A
#
# COMPACT_ATOMS: atom_id res chain seq x y z
N MET A 1 -17.17 -0.37 -5.84
CA MET A 1 -16.49 -1.56 -6.40
C MET A 1 -15.47 -1.20 -7.48
N GLN A 2 -15.83 -0.43 -8.53
CA GLN A 2 -14.89 0.00 -9.59
C GLN A 2 -13.68 0.80 -9.06
N GLU A 3 -13.89 1.71 -8.09
CA GLU A 3 -12.77 2.40 -7.43
C GLU A 3 -11.85 1.45 -6.67
N LEU A 4 -12.38 0.46 -5.94
CA LEU A 4 -11.57 -0.55 -5.25
C LEU A 4 -10.75 -1.37 -6.25
N ILE A 5 -11.35 -1.80 -7.36
CA ILE A 5 -10.66 -2.54 -8.42
C ILE A 5 -9.49 -1.73 -8.99
N SER A 6 -9.73 -0.48 -9.38
CA SER A 6 -8.67 0.42 -9.86
C SER A 6 -7.60 0.65 -8.78
N ARG A 7 -8.02 0.71 -7.51
CA ARG A 7 -7.12 0.84 -6.36
C ARG A 7 -6.20 -0.38 -6.19
N TYR A 8 -6.67 -1.58 -6.49
CA TYR A 8 -5.87 -2.80 -6.33
C TYR A 8 -5.16 -3.24 -7.61
N HIS A 9 -5.56 -2.71 -8.76
CA HIS A 9 -4.92 -2.94 -10.05
C HIS A 9 -3.41 -2.72 -10.01
N ASP A 10 -2.95 -1.56 -9.54
CA ASP A 10 -1.52 -1.24 -9.47
C ASP A 10 -0.74 -2.21 -8.57
N ALA A 11 -1.34 -2.64 -7.45
CA ALA A 11 -0.70 -3.57 -6.52
C ALA A 11 -0.60 -4.99 -7.09
N VAL A 12 -1.68 -5.46 -7.72
CA VAL A 12 -1.74 -6.80 -8.30
C VAL A 12 -0.84 -6.90 -9.53
N ASP A 13 -0.87 -5.92 -10.43
CA ASP A 13 -0.01 -5.86 -11.60
C ASP A 13 1.47 -5.88 -11.20
N ARG A 14 1.86 -5.03 -10.24
CA ARG A 14 3.25 -4.96 -9.77
C ARG A 14 3.70 -6.26 -9.10
N TYR A 15 2.83 -6.91 -8.33
CA TYR A 15 3.11 -8.20 -7.72
C TYR A 15 3.26 -9.32 -8.76
N LEU A 16 2.34 -9.40 -9.74
CA LEU A 16 2.40 -10.40 -10.81
C LEU A 16 3.64 -10.22 -11.68
N ARG A 17 3.99 -9.00 -12.06
CA ARG A 17 5.22 -8.71 -12.82
C ARG A 17 6.50 -9.03 -12.03
N MET A 18 6.45 -9.00 -10.70
CA MET A 18 7.57 -9.39 -9.84
C MET A 18 7.74 -10.90 -9.78
N LYS A 19 6.64 -11.67 -9.76
CA LYS A 19 6.66 -13.15 -9.68
C LYS A 19 6.75 -13.82 -11.06
N ILE A 20 6.22 -13.20 -12.11
CA ILE A 20 6.17 -13.73 -13.47
C ILE A 20 7.12 -12.92 -14.35
N LYS A 21 8.23 -13.54 -14.76
CA LYS A 21 9.24 -12.90 -15.64
C LYS A 21 8.72 -12.64 -17.07
N ASP A 22 7.78 -13.47 -17.53
CA ASP A 22 7.20 -13.37 -18.86
C ASP A 22 6.05 -12.35 -18.87
N GLN A 23 6.23 -11.24 -19.60
CA GLN A 23 5.25 -10.14 -19.60
C GLN A 23 3.91 -10.53 -20.21
N ASN A 24 3.91 -11.38 -21.24
CA ASN A 24 2.67 -11.83 -21.87
C ASN A 24 1.90 -12.77 -20.93
N LEU A 25 2.61 -13.65 -20.23
CA LEU A 25 1.99 -14.48 -19.21
C LEU A 25 1.46 -13.64 -18.04
N ALA A 26 2.22 -12.63 -17.60
CA ALA A 26 1.77 -11.75 -16.51
C ALA A 26 0.47 -11.02 -16.88
N ASP A 27 0.34 -10.58 -18.13
CA ASP A 27 -0.86 -9.92 -18.65
C ASP A 27 -2.05 -10.89 -18.73
N ASP A 28 -1.83 -12.12 -19.22
CA ASP A 28 -2.85 -13.17 -19.30
C ASP A 28 -3.39 -13.55 -17.90
N VAL A 29 -2.48 -13.73 -16.93
CA VAL A 29 -2.82 -14.01 -15.53
C VAL A 29 -3.55 -12.83 -14.88
N LEU A 30 -3.11 -11.60 -15.15
CA LEU A 30 -3.75 -10.39 -14.65
C LEU A 30 -5.18 -10.26 -15.21
N GLN A 31 -5.37 -10.55 -16.49
CA GLN A 31 -6.70 -10.52 -17.13
C GLN A 31 -7.61 -11.60 -16.53
N GLU A 32 -7.13 -12.84 -16.39
CA GLU A 32 -7.90 -13.93 -15.78
C GLU A 32 -8.24 -13.62 -14.30
N PHE A 33 -7.31 -12.99 -13.58
CA PHE A 33 -7.54 -12.49 -12.23
C PHE A 33 -8.72 -11.53 -12.16
N TRP A 34 -8.71 -10.47 -12.97
CA TRP A 34 -9.80 -9.50 -12.97
C TRP A 34 -11.11 -10.12 -13.43
N GLN A 35 -11.09 -11.04 -14.40
CA GLN A 35 -12.27 -11.79 -14.78
C GLN A 35 -12.83 -12.63 -13.62
N LYS A 36 -11.99 -13.29 -12.82
CA LYS A 36 -12.43 -14.07 -11.64
C LYS A 36 -12.99 -13.19 -10.53
N VAL A 37 -12.34 -12.05 -10.26
CA VAL A 37 -12.79 -11.06 -9.27
C VAL A 37 -14.14 -10.44 -9.69
N LEU A 38 -14.27 -10.02 -10.95
CA LEU A 38 -15.49 -9.38 -11.49
C LEU A 38 -16.66 -10.35 -11.63
N ASN A 39 -16.40 -11.60 -11.98
CA ASN A 39 -17.46 -12.59 -12.18
C ASN A 39 -17.97 -13.23 -10.89
N HIS A 40 -17.46 -12.84 -9.71
CA HIS A 40 -17.86 -13.37 -8.40
C HIS A 40 -17.90 -14.93 -8.32
N LYS A 41 -17.14 -15.63 -9.17
CA LYS A 41 -17.18 -17.11 -9.30
C LYS A 41 -16.33 -17.83 -8.24
N LEU A 42 -16.19 -17.24 -7.07
CA LEU A 42 -15.48 -17.85 -5.95
C LEU A 42 -16.51 -18.19 -4.88
N ALA A 43 -17.08 -19.38 -5.02
CA ALA A 43 -18.08 -20.00 -4.16
C ALA A 43 -17.61 -20.28 -2.71
N GLY A 44 -16.72 -19.46 -2.15
CA GLY A 44 -16.20 -19.65 -0.80
C GLY A 44 -15.28 -18.55 -0.29
N ALA A 45 -15.27 -17.39 -0.95
CA ALA A 45 -14.53 -16.23 -0.47
C ALA A 45 -15.57 -15.20 -0.01
N ASP A 46 -16.02 -15.38 1.25
CA ASP A 46 -16.99 -14.52 1.94
C ASP A 46 -16.58 -13.05 1.80
N GLU A 47 -17.35 -12.29 1.02
CA GLU A 47 -17.32 -10.82 0.96
C GLU A 47 -17.64 -10.16 2.32
N THR A 48 -18.15 -10.96 3.26
CA THR A 48 -18.60 -10.58 4.59
C THR A 48 -17.61 -10.92 5.72
N LYS A 49 -16.49 -11.61 5.46
CA LYS A 49 -15.61 -12.17 6.51
C LYS A 49 -14.13 -11.75 6.48
N GLY A 50 -13.75 -10.65 5.85
CA GLY A 50 -12.40 -10.14 6.09
C GLY A 50 -11.85 -9.07 5.16
N ARG A 51 -10.54 -8.87 5.32
CA ARG A 51 -9.71 -7.88 4.64
C ARG A 51 -9.67 -8.17 3.15
N PHE A 52 -10.00 -7.19 2.30
CA PHE A 52 -10.02 -7.35 0.84
C PHE A 52 -8.66 -7.81 0.28
N ARG A 53 -7.57 -7.46 0.96
CA ARG A 53 -6.22 -7.93 0.65
C ARG A 53 -6.07 -9.45 0.80
N ASP A 54 -6.61 -10.08 1.84
CA ASP A 54 -6.56 -11.54 2.01
C ASP A 54 -7.38 -12.26 0.93
N TYR A 55 -8.52 -11.66 0.55
CA TYR A 55 -9.33 -12.12 -0.56
C TYR A 55 -8.52 -12.13 -1.88
N LEU A 56 -7.89 -11.01 -2.24
CA LEU A 56 -7.06 -10.92 -3.45
C LEU A 56 -5.86 -11.87 -3.39
N ARG A 57 -5.23 -12.02 -2.23
CA ARG A 57 -4.11 -12.96 -2.02
C ARG A 57 -4.52 -14.39 -2.32
N THR A 58 -5.69 -14.81 -1.84
CA THR A 58 -6.24 -16.16 -2.09
C THR A 58 -6.45 -16.41 -3.58
N ILE A 59 -6.98 -15.43 -4.31
CA ILE A 59 -7.22 -15.56 -5.75
C ILE A 59 -5.91 -15.59 -6.53
N LEU A 60 -4.98 -14.68 -6.22
CA LEU A 60 -3.66 -14.64 -6.83
C LEU A 60 -2.92 -15.95 -6.64
N HIS A 61 -2.94 -16.50 -5.42
CA HIS A 61 -2.32 -17.78 -5.13
C HIS A 61 -2.96 -18.91 -5.95
N ARG A 62 -4.30 -19.02 -5.98
CA ARG A 62 -5.00 -20.04 -6.78
C ARG A 62 -4.67 -19.94 -8.27
N LEU A 63 -4.61 -18.73 -8.81
CA LEU A 63 -4.23 -18.50 -10.20
C LEU A 63 -2.80 -18.88 -10.50
N MET A 64 -1.86 -18.42 -9.68
CA MET A 64 -0.46 -18.80 -9.83
C MET A 64 -0.34 -20.32 -9.80
N VAL A 65 -0.90 -21.00 -8.78
CA VAL A 65 -0.85 -22.47 -8.68
C VAL A 65 -1.45 -23.14 -9.93
N ASP A 66 -2.59 -22.68 -10.42
CA ASP A 66 -3.24 -23.26 -11.61
C ASP A 66 -2.40 -23.08 -12.87
N HIS A 67 -1.90 -21.86 -13.13
CA HIS A 67 -1.02 -21.55 -14.26
C HIS A 67 0.33 -22.29 -14.19
N PHE A 68 0.92 -22.40 -13.00
CA PHE A 68 2.17 -23.15 -12.81
C PHE A 68 1.94 -24.66 -12.90
N ARG A 69 0.76 -25.17 -12.53
CA ARG A 69 0.41 -26.60 -12.66
C ARG A 69 0.12 -27.00 -14.10
N THR A 70 -0.56 -26.16 -14.89
CA THR A 70 -0.74 -26.39 -16.34
C THR A 70 0.58 -26.30 -17.10
N ARG A 71 1.50 -25.42 -16.69
CA ARG A 71 2.87 -25.36 -17.23
C ARG A 71 3.83 -26.46 -16.76
N LYS A 72 3.49 -27.30 -15.77
CA LYS A 72 4.32 -28.48 -15.40
C LYS A 72 4.45 -29.55 -16.49
N THR A 73 3.79 -29.39 -17.64
CA THR A 73 4.15 -30.13 -18.88
C THR A 73 5.46 -29.61 -19.52
N THR A 74 5.99 -28.46 -19.11
CA THR A 74 7.27 -27.92 -19.61
C THR A 74 8.02 -27.16 -18.51
N SER A 75 8.88 -27.92 -17.80
CA SER A 75 10.05 -27.50 -17.00
C SER A 75 10.07 -26.11 -16.33
N LEU A 76 9.80 -26.08 -15.03
CA LEU A 76 10.38 -25.11 -14.09
C LEU A 76 10.91 -25.86 -12.85
N PRO A 77 12.03 -25.40 -12.24
CA PRO A 77 12.62 -26.03 -11.07
C PRO A 77 11.69 -25.93 -9.84
N PRO A 78 11.60 -27.00 -9.03
CA PRO A 78 10.79 -27.01 -7.81
C PRO A 78 11.47 -26.12 -6.75
N GLY A 79 10.84 -25.01 -6.35
CA GLY A 79 11.32 -24.17 -5.25
C GLY A 79 10.92 -22.70 -5.29
N ASP A 80 10.40 -22.18 -6.40
CA ASP A 80 10.10 -20.74 -6.56
C ASP A 80 8.63 -20.36 -6.28
N LEU A 81 7.78 -21.34 -5.99
CA LEU A 81 6.37 -21.09 -5.65
C LEU A 81 6.25 -20.95 -4.13
N PRO A 82 5.72 -19.83 -3.62
CA PRO A 82 5.48 -19.69 -2.19
C PRO A 82 4.49 -20.76 -1.75
N GLU A 83 4.86 -21.53 -0.72
CA GLU A 83 4.00 -22.53 -0.12
C GLU A 83 2.75 -21.85 0.49
N PRO A 84 1.58 -22.50 0.48
CA PRO A 84 0.30 -21.89 0.86
C PRO A 84 0.24 -21.36 2.31
N ASP A 85 1.18 -21.75 3.17
CA ASP A 85 1.24 -21.38 4.59
C ASP A 85 2.31 -20.31 4.90
N GLU A 86 3.17 -19.94 3.94
CA GLU A 86 4.17 -18.90 4.18
C GLU A 86 3.59 -17.49 3.96
N PRO A 87 3.83 -16.54 4.89
CA PRO A 87 3.53 -15.13 4.64
C PRO A 87 4.35 -14.65 3.45
N ASP A 88 3.67 -14.33 2.34
CA ASP A 88 4.30 -13.82 1.13
C ASP A 88 4.77 -12.38 1.39
N LYS A 89 5.99 -12.26 1.93
CA LYS A 89 6.58 -10.97 2.31
C LYS A 89 6.70 -10.02 1.12
N ASP A 90 6.81 -10.54 -0.11
CA ASP A 90 6.83 -9.73 -1.32
C ASP A 90 5.46 -9.11 -1.59
N TYR A 91 4.38 -9.87 -1.41
CA TYR A 91 3.01 -9.39 -1.48
C TYR A 91 2.78 -8.27 -0.47
N ASP A 92 3.17 -8.49 0.79
CA ASP A 92 3.01 -7.51 1.87
C ASP A 92 3.78 -6.22 1.59
N LYS A 93 5.01 -6.36 1.06
CA LYS A 93 5.86 -5.24 0.68
C LYS A 93 5.28 -4.44 -0.49
N VAL A 94 4.87 -5.11 -1.57
CA VAL A 94 4.25 -4.45 -2.73
C VAL A 94 2.99 -3.71 -2.30
N TRP A 95 2.16 -4.35 -1.47
CA TRP A 95 0.94 -3.75 -0.93
C TRP A 95 1.24 -2.50 -0.11
N ARG A 96 2.22 -2.60 0.81
CA ARG A 96 2.68 -1.48 1.63
C ARG A 96 3.16 -0.32 0.75
N GLU A 97 3.96 -0.59 -0.27
CA GLU A 97 4.48 0.44 -1.17
C GLU A 97 3.36 1.16 -1.93
N VAL A 98 2.39 0.42 -2.47
CA VAL A 98 1.28 0.98 -3.24
C VAL A 98 0.34 1.79 -2.33
N LEU A 99 0.03 1.27 -1.14
CA LEU A 99 -0.76 1.98 -0.14
C LEU A 99 -0.07 3.30 0.26
N ILE A 100 1.22 3.25 0.60
CA ILE A 100 2.00 4.44 0.96
C ILE A 100 2.01 5.44 -0.19
N LYS A 101 2.31 5.00 -1.42
CA LYS A 101 2.33 5.85 -2.63
C LYS A 101 0.99 6.56 -2.84
N ARG A 102 -0.12 5.88 -2.59
CA ARG A 102 -1.45 6.51 -2.70
C ARG A 102 -1.73 7.50 -1.58
N VAL A 103 -1.41 7.16 -0.33
CA VAL A 103 -1.57 8.08 0.80
C VAL A 103 -0.75 9.35 0.56
N TRP A 104 0.45 9.22 0.01
CA TRP A 104 1.24 10.34 -0.49
C TRP A 104 0.51 11.15 -1.55
N GLY A 105 0.00 10.50 -2.60
CA GLY A 105 -0.77 11.18 -3.64
C GLY A 105 -1.99 11.94 -3.10
N ARG A 106 -2.74 11.36 -2.16
CA ARG A 106 -3.86 12.04 -1.47
C ARG A 106 -3.38 13.23 -0.64
N LEU A 107 -2.26 13.08 0.07
CA LEU A 107 -1.66 14.17 0.85
C LEU A 107 -1.17 15.31 -0.06
N GLU A 108 -0.60 14.99 -1.21
CA GLU A 108 -0.15 15.96 -2.23
C GLU A 108 -1.32 16.68 -2.88
N LEU A 109 -2.42 15.99 -3.19
CA LEU A 109 -3.65 16.60 -3.66
C LEU A 109 -4.26 17.54 -2.60
N PHE A 110 -4.19 17.16 -1.32
CA PHE A 110 -4.63 18.01 -0.22
C PHE A 110 -3.76 19.28 -0.06
N GLU A 111 -2.44 19.15 -0.24
CA GLU A 111 -1.50 20.28 -0.30
C GLU A 111 -1.80 21.18 -1.50
N ALA A 112 -2.05 20.62 -2.69
CA ALA A 112 -2.40 21.39 -3.89
C ALA A 112 -3.71 22.18 -3.73
N GLY A 113 -4.69 21.63 -3.02
CA GLY A 113 -5.93 22.31 -2.66
C GLY A 113 -5.79 23.37 -1.55
N THR A 114 -4.65 23.39 -0.84
CA THR A 114 -4.43 24.31 0.30
C THR A 114 -3.10 25.08 0.14
N PRO A 115 -3.12 26.31 -0.41
CA PRO A 115 -1.91 27.03 -0.83
C PRO A 115 -0.89 27.36 0.28
N HIS A 116 -1.22 27.15 1.56
CA HIS A 116 -0.34 27.42 2.71
C HIS A 116 0.15 26.18 3.47
N ASN A 117 -0.31 24.97 3.11
CA ASN A 117 0.00 23.75 3.86
C ASN A 117 1.00 22.87 3.11
N ARG A 118 2.27 22.89 3.52
CA ARG A 118 3.36 22.08 2.94
C ARG A 118 3.54 20.72 3.61
N TYR A 119 2.43 20.03 3.87
CA TYR A 119 2.45 18.77 4.62
C TYR A 119 3.20 17.67 3.87
N ALA A 120 2.99 17.53 2.57
CA ALA A 120 3.67 16.50 1.79
C ALA A 120 5.17 16.82 1.72
N THR A 121 5.52 18.06 1.44
CA THR A 121 6.93 18.48 1.32
C THR A 121 7.71 18.28 2.62
N ILE A 122 7.17 18.74 3.77
CA ILE A 122 7.81 18.62 5.09
C ILE A 122 7.94 17.16 5.52
N LEU A 123 6.90 16.35 5.25
CA LEU A 123 6.95 14.93 5.57
C LEU A 123 7.98 14.20 4.69
N LYS A 124 8.09 14.54 3.39
CA LYS A 124 9.07 13.93 2.47
C LYS A 124 10.50 14.22 2.92
N LEU A 125 10.78 15.45 3.34
CA LEU A 125 12.05 15.84 3.96
C LEU A 125 12.37 14.97 5.18
N ARG A 126 11.41 14.79 6.08
CA ARG A 126 11.62 13.97 7.29
C ARG A 126 11.81 12.48 7.00
N VAL A 127 11.15 11.96 5.96
CA VAL A 127 11.29 10.56 5.53
C VAL A 127 12.61 10.32 4.80
N SER A 128 13.10 11.30 4.05
CA SER A 128 14.39 11.25 3.35
C SER A 128 15.57 11.37 4.33
N ASP A 129 15.43 12.20 5.36
CA ASP A 129 16.45 12.43 6.38
C ASP A 129 15.89 12.13 7.80
N PRO A 130 15.81 10.84 8.20
CA PRO A 130 15.28 10.42 9.51
C PRO A 130 16.20 10.76 10.70
N GLU A 131 17.48 11.02 10.45
CA GLU A 131 18.47 11.36 11.48
C GLU A 131 18.69 12.88 11.62
N ALA A 132 18.28 13.67 10.61
CA ALA A 132 18.52 15.11 10.60
C ALA A 132 17.75 15.85 11.69
N SER A 133 18.40 16.86 12.27
CA SER A 133 17.79 17.71 13.28
C SER A 133 16.67 18.56 12.70
N ILE A 134 15.68 18.91 13.52
CA ILE A 134 14.58 19.79 13.08
C ILE A 134 15.13 21.12 12.53
N GLN A 135 16.22 21.64 13.10
CA GLN A 135 16.88 22.86 12.62
C GLN A 135 17.47 22.70 11.21
N GLU A 136 18.13 21.58 10.90
CA GLU A 136 18.66 21.32 9.55
C GLU A 136 17.54 21.16 8.52
N LEU A 137 16.46 20.47 8.91
CA LEU A 137 15.28 20.31 8.04
C LEU A 137 14.61 21.66 7.76
N VAL A 138 14.54 22.54 8.76
CA VAL A 138 14.02 23.91 8.63
C VAL A 138 14.91 24.73 7.71
N ASP A 139 16.23 24.69 7.90
CA ASP A 139 17.18 25.44 7.09
C ASP A 139 17.10 25.02 5.62
N ARG A 140 17.12 23.71 5.35
CA ARG A 140 16.94 23.15 3.99
C ARG A 140 15.58 23.51 3.39
N PHE A 141 14.51 23.47 4.19
CA PHE A 141 13.17 23.84 3.73
C PHE A 141 13.08 25.34 3.39
N ASN A 142 13.64 26.21 4.24
CA ASN A 142 13.67 27.66 4.06
C ASN A 142 14.60 28.09 2.92
N GLY A 143 15.67 27.32 2.64
CA GLY A 143 16.57 27.58 1.51
C GLY A 143 15.97 27.24 0.14
N GLY A 144 15.01 26.31 0.10
CA GLY A 144 14.33 25.88 -1.15
C GLY A 144 12.93 26.45 -1.36
N SER A 145 12.26 26.89 -0.28
CA SER A 145 10.93 27.48 -0.32
C SER A 145 11.08 28.96 0.03
N GLY A 146 10.54 29.89 -0.76
CA GLY A 146 10.57 31.33 -0.45
C GLY A 146 9.81 31.76 0.82
N GLN A 147 9.60 30.84 1.77
CA GLN A 147 8.94 31.00 3.06
C GLN A 147 9.94 30.68 4.18
N SER A 148 9.93 31.47 5.25
CA SER A 148 10.70 31.18 6.47
C SER A 148 9.82 30.54 7.53
N TYR A 149 10.00 29.26 7.80
CA TYR A 149 9.42 28.59 8.97
C TYR A 149 10.36 28.74 10.16
N SER A 150 9.82 29.11 11.32
CA SER A 150 10.50 28.92 12.61
C SER A 150 10.56 27.42 12.95
N PRO A 151 11.58 26.95 13.70
CA PRO A 151 11.71 25.53 14.07
C PRO A 151 10.49 24.99 14.82
N GLU A 152 9.82 25.82 15.62
CA GLU A 152 8.56 25.47 16.29
C GLU A 152 7.38 25.34 15.32
N ALA A 153 7.28 26.23 14.33
CA ALA A 153 6.25 26.19 13.30
C ALA A 153 6.43 24.97 12.40
N PHE A 154 7.68 24.64 12.04
CA PHE A 154 8.00 23.43 11.29
C PHE A 154 7.65 22.17 12.08
N ARG A 155 7.99 22.12 13.38
CA ARG A 155 7.64 20.97 14.24
C ARG A 155 6.13 20.77 14.32
N LYS A 156 5.36 21.83 14.54
CA LYS A 156 3.89 21.78 14.56
C LYS A 156 3.32 21.33 13.22
N THR A 157 3.85 21.87 12.11
CA THR A 157 3.44 21.50 10.76
C THR A 157 3.78 20.04 10.44
N LEU A 158 4.97 19.56 10.83
CA LEU A 158 5.39 18.17 10.68
C LEU A 158 4.50 17.22 11.48
N GLN A 159 4.14 17.56 12.72
CA GLN A 159 3.21 16.77 13.51
C GLN A 159 1.84 16.69 12.85
N ARG A 160 1.31 17.82 12.35
CA ARG A 160 0.04 17.86 11.61
C ARG A 160 0.10 17.06 10.31
N ALA A 161 1.21 17.16 9.57
CA ALA A 161 1.44 16.39 8.36
C ALA A 161 1.45 14.89 8.63
N ARG A 162 2.14 14.46 9.71
CA ARG A 162 2.11 13.06 10.17
C ARG A 162 0.69 12.64 10.52
N MET A 163 -0.01 13.37 11.38
CA MET A 163 -1.39 13.05 11.74
C MET A 163 -2.26 12.92 10.49
N LYS A 164 -2.13 13.85 9.53
CA LYS A 164 -2.93 13.80 8.30
C LYS A 164 -2.57 12.62 7.40
N PHE A 165 -1.29 12.27 7.31
CA PHE A 165 -0.84 11.08 6.61
C PHE A 165 -1.43 9.80 7.24
N PHE A 166 -1.42 9.69 8.56
CA PHE A 166 -2.01 8.55 9.27
C PHE A 166 -3.54 8.52 9.16
N ASP A 167 -4.20 9.67 9.22
CA ASP A 167 -5.64 9.82 9.03
C ASP A 167 -6.05 9.33 7.63
N LEU A 168 -5.32 9.75 6.59
CA LEU A 168 -5.53 9.28 5.21
C LEU A 168 -5.21 7.79 5.04
N LEU A 169 -4.18 7.28 5.73
CA LEU A 169 -3.83 5.86 5.74
C LEU A 169 -4.94 5.01 6.37
N VAL A 170 -5.44 5.41 7.53
CA VAL A 170 -6.57 4.76 8.21
C VAL A 170 -7.83 4.85 7.36
N GLN A 171 -8.07 5.98 6.70
CA GLN A 171 -9.20 6.14 5.79
C GLN A 171 -9.11 5.19 4.59
N GLU A 172 -7.93 5.07 3.96
CA GLU A 172 -7.71 4.10 2.88
C GLU A 172 -7.98 2.67 3.36
N LEU A 173 -7.45 2.28 4.53
CA LEU A 173 -7.71 0.95 5.09
C LEU A 173 -9.21 0.73 5.37
N ARG A 174 -9.89 1.72 5.95
CA ARG A 174 -11.35 1.67 6.19
C ARG A 174 -12.17 1.52 4.92
N GLU A 175 -11.77 2.19 3.83
CA GLU A 175 -12.45 2.06 2.54
C GLU A 175 -12.21 0.67 1.91
N THR A 176 -11.16 -0.03 2.33
CA THR A 176 -10.79 -1.35 1.80
C THR A 176 -11.28 -2.55 2.60
N ILE A 177 -11.54 -2.38 3.91
CA ILE A 177 -12.04 -3.43 4.78
C ILE A 177 -13.56 -3.31 4.89
N ALA A 178 -14.29 -4.34 4.48
CA ALA A 178 -15.74 -4.38 4.70
C ALA A 178 -16.03 -4.43 6.21
N ASN A 179 -16.82 -3.48 6.73
CA ASN A 179 -17.08 -3.32 8.17
C ASN A 179 -15.82 -3.09 9.02
N ALA A 180 -14.91 -2.23 8.56
CA ALA A 180 -13.65 -1.91 9.23
C ALA A 180 -13.80 -1.54 10.72
N THR A 181 -13.50 -2.49 11.61
CA THR A 181 -13.35 -2.23 13.04
C THR A 181 -11.97 -1.65 13.33
N GLN A 182 -11.81 -1.03 14.49
CA GLN A 182 -10.52 -0.48 14.90
C GLN A 182 -9.45 -1.59 15.01
N GLU A 183 -9.85 -2.78 15.47
CA GLU A 183 -8.99 -3.94 15.59
C GLU A 183 -8.49 -4.44 14.22
N ASP A 184 -9.34 -4.43 13.19
CA ASP A 184 -8.95 -4.86 11.84
C ASP A 184 -7.94 -3.90 11.20
N ILE A 185 -8.16 -2.58 11.37
CA ILE A 185 -7.22 -1.54 10.92
C ILE A 185 -5.88 -1.66 11.65
N GLU A 186 -5.91 -1.88 12.97
CA GLU A 186 -4.68 -2.09 13.75
C GLU A 186 -3.96 -3.37 13.32
N SER A 187 -4.69 -4.44 13.05
CA SER A 187 -4.14 -5.69 12.51
C SER A 187 -3.47 -5.47 11.15
N GLU A 188 -4.14 -4.80 10.20
CA GLU A 188 -3.56 -4.46 8.90
C GLU A 188 -2.32 -3.57 9.00
N LEU A 189 -2.36 -2.57 9.88
CA LEU A 189 -1.20 -1.72 10.12
C LEU A 189 -0.03 -2.55 10.65
N ASN A 190 -0.27 -3.50 11.55
CA ASN A 190 0.79 -4.38 12.05
C ASN A 190 1.32 -5.30 10.95
N ASP A 191 0.44 -5.89 10.14
CA ASP A 191 0.78 -6.78 9.03
C ASP A 191 1.63 -6.07 7.95
N LEU A 192 1.29 -4.82 7.64
CA LEU A 192 2.06 -3.96 6.73
C LEU A 192 3.34 -3.40 7.38
N GLY A 193 3.62 -3.72 8.65
CA GLY A 193 4.79 -3.22 9.39
C GLY A 193 4.75 -1.71 9.66
N LEU A 194 3.55 -1.13 9.75
CA LEU A 194 3.26 0.27 10.07
C LEU A 194 2.68 0.46 11.49
N GLY A 195 2.33 -0.62 12.17
CA GLY A 195 1.70 -0.58 13.50
C GLY A 195 2.58 0.05 14.60
N SER A 196 3.90 -0.12 14.51
CA SER A 196 4.85 0.51 15.44
C SER A 196 4.89 2.03 15.31
N LEU A 197 4.66 2.56 14.10
CA LEU A 197 4.57 4.00 13.85
C LEU A 197 3.24 4.56 14.34
N TYR A 198 2.14 3.82 14.12
CA TYR A 198 0.81 4.21 14.60
C TYR A 198 0.76 4.28 16.14
N ARG A 199 1.32 3.27 16.83
CA ARG A 199 1.33 3.22 18.31
C ARG A 199 2.16 4.33 18.94
N LYS A 200 3.21 4.83 18.27
CA LYS A 200 4.02 5.97 18.76
C LYS A 200 3.30 7.33 18.67
N LEU A 201 2.14 7.39 18.01
CA LEU A 201 1.38 8.61 17.78
C LEU A 201 0.07 8.69 18.61
N LYS A 202 -0.34 7.56 19.20
CA LYS A 202 -1.46 7.46 20.15
C LYS A 202 -0.95 7.72 21.56
#